data_AF-A0A6G7XYQ8-F1
#
_entry.id   AF-A0A6G7XYQ8-F1
#
_cell.length_a   1.000
_cell.length_b   1.000
_cell.length_c   1.000
_cell.angle_alpha   90.00
_cell.angle_beta   90.00
_cell.angle_gamma   90.00
#
_symmetry.space_group_name_H-M   'P 1'
#
loop_
_entity.id
_entity.type
_entity.pdbx_description
1 polymer ?
#
loop_
_entity_poly.entity_id
_entity_poly.type
_entity_poly.pdbx_seq_one_letter_code
_entity_poly.pdbx_strand_id
1 'polypeptide(L)'
;MNKKIAAYVDRLFDDIQMNEQLLETKEELSINLNEKYHDLLSEGNDPDVAYKKVVSGIGDVDELIHLSSTENTIKQTVEINIHGQTSDNMKKGTAIFLFITAVIPVILFGEFAEKYAVFGVAIMFTMIAIGVMLLVSISKPTEEQPTPKSVAETPKSKRIRDSIHAIIWIGATLLFFVLSMNRIRMSWTLFIVAYLVTQLADLLLYYQHLNTLEKNGITLTTRESNQQIKNFANSVIWSLAVLSFFMMGNYRYGWLSFVVAAGLSQIVTLVLTLREEQS
;
A
#
# COMPACT_ATOMS: atom_id res chain seq x y z
N MET A 1 29.97 7.77 -1.77
CA MET A 1 29.63 6.95 -2.94
C MET A 1 30.90 6.43 -3.59
N ASN A 2 30.98 5.12 -3.83
CA ASN A 2 32.12 4.49 -4.51
C ASN A 2 32.12 4.89 -6.00
N LYS A 3 33.27 5.36 -6.50
CA LYS A 3 33.42 5.81 -7.90
C LYS A 3 33.21 4.70 -8.93
N LYS A 4 33.53 3.44 -8.60
CA LYS A 4 33.35 2.29 -9.49
C LYS A 4 31.87 1.95 -9.67
N ILE A 5 31.08 2.05 -8.60
CA ILE A 5 29.62 1.81 -8.63
C ILE A 5 28.91 2.92 -9.38
N ALA A 6 29.29 4.18 -9.12
CA ALA A 6 28.78 5.34 -9.85
C ALA A 6 28.96 5.17 -11.36
N ALA A 7 30.19 4.87 -11.80
CA ALA A 7 30.50 4.68 -13.21
C ALA A 7 29.80 3.47 -13.85
N TYR A 8 29.48 2.43 -13.08
CA TYR A 8 28.73 1.28 -13.57
C TYR A 8 27.25 1.64 -13.77
N VAL A 9 26.65 2.33 -12.81
CA VAL A 9 25.26 2.80 -12.90
C VAL A 9 25.10 3.85 -14.00
N ASP A 10 26.06 4.76 -14.18
CA ASP A 10 26.04 5.74 -15.26
C ASP A 10 25.95 5.05 -16.64
N ARG A 11 26.77 4.02 -16.86
CA ARG A 11 26.79 3.25 -18.12
C ARG A 11 25.47 2.54 -18.41
N LEU A 12 24.77 2.05 -17.40
CA LEU A 12 23.46 1.39 -17.58
C LEU A 12 22.37 2.34 -18.13
N PHE A 13 22.59 3.65 -18.05
CA PHE A 13 21.61 4.67 -18.44
C PHE A 13 22.12 5.60 -19.56
N ASP A 14 23.33 5.39 -20.08
CA ASP A 14 23.96 6.28 -21.08
C ASP A 14 23.16 6.36 -22.40
N ASP A 15 22.48 5.28 -22.79
CA ASP A 15 21.71 5.18 -24.05
C ASP A 15 20.19 5.42 -23.88
N ILE A 16 19.73 5.81 -22.69
CA ILE A 16 18.30 6.02 -22.38
C ILE A 16 17.98 7.51 -22.38
N GLN A 17 16.85 7.91 -22.99
CA GLN A 17 16.35 9.28 -22.85
C GLN A 17 15.94 9.54 -21.40
N MET A 18 16.74 10.35 -20.69
CA MET A 18 16.52 10.71 -19.29
C MET A 18 15.23 11.55 -19.15
N ASN A 19 14.29 11.07 -18.35
CA ASN A 19 13.22 11.87 -17.77
C ASN A 19 13.42 11.98 -16.24
N GLU A 20 12.65 12.84 -15.56
CA GLU A 20 12.77 13.08 -14.11
C GLU A 20 12.67 11.78 -13.29
N GLN A 21 11.80 10.85 -13.70
CA GLN A 21 11.56 9.58 -13.03
C GLN A 21 12.71 8.56 -13.21
N LEU A 22 13.35 8.56 -14.38
CA LEU A 22 14.54 7.73 -14.64
C LEU A 22 15.77 8.27 -13.92
N LEU A 23 15.85 9.58 -13.71
CA LEU A 23 16.89 10.19 -12.89
C LEU A 23 16.73 9.75 -11.42
N GLU A 24 15.52 9.80 -10.87
CA GLU A 24 15.23 9.27 -9.53
C GLU A 24 15.57 7.78 -9.42
N THR A 25 15.20 6.98 -10.41
CA THR A 25 15.49 5.53 -10.45
C THR A 25 17.00 5.26 -10.46
N LYS A 26 17.74 6.06 -11.23
CA LYS A 26 19.20 5.97 -11.28
C LYS A 26 19.84 6.34 -9.94
N GLU A 27 19.35 7.39 -9.29
CA GLU A 27 19.82 7.81 -7.97
C GLU A 27 19.54 6.74 -6.90
N GLU A 28 18.32 6.20 -6.88
CA GLU A 28 17.90 5.12 -5.98
C GLU A 28 18.74 3.86 -6.17
N LEU A 29 18.95 3.45 -7.42
CA LEU A 29 19.80 2.30 -7.75
C LEU A 29 21.24 2.53 -7.27
N SER A 30 21.78 3.74 -7.49
CA SER A 30 23.12 4.10 -7.07
C SER A 30 23.28 4.03 -5.55
N ILE A 31 22.28 4.51 -4.80
CA ILE A 31 22.24 4.43 -3.34
C ILE A 31 22.20 2.96 -2.90
N ASN A 32 21.26 2.17 -3.42
CA ASN A 32 21.08 0.77 -3.06
C ASN A 32 22.34 -0.09 -3.31
N LEU A 33 23.00 0.10 -4.45
CA LEU A 33 24.23 -0.62 -4.77
C LEU A 33 25.40 -0.18 -3.90
N ASN A 34 25.47 1.11 -3.59
CA ASN A 34 26.51 1.64 -2.72
C ASN A 34 26.33 1.17 -1.27
N GLU A 35 25.09 1.07 -0.77
CA GLU A 35 24.79 0.47 0.53
C GLU A 35 25.21 -1.00 0.58
N LYS A 36 24.77 -1.82 -0.39
CA LYS A 36 25.12 -3.24 -0.44
C LYS A 36 26.63 -3.48 -0.55
N TYR A 37 27.35 -2.56 -1.20
CA TYR A 37 28.81 -2.57 -1.23
C TYR A 37 29.44 -2.31 0.14
N HIS A 38 28.91 -1.33 0.89
CA HIS A 38 29.39 -1.04 2.25
C HIS A 38 29.04 -2.14 3.26
N ASP A 39 27.91 -2.83 3.08
CA ASP A 39 27.56 -3.99 3.89
C ASP A 39 28.58 -5.12 3.70
N LEU A 40 28.93 -5.43 2.45
CA LEU A 40 29.94 -6.44 2.13
C LEU A 40 31.33 -6.06 2.66
N LEU A 41 31.70 -4.78 2.65
CA LEU A 41 32.93 -4.31 3.29
C LEU A 41 32.89 -4.52 4.81
N SER A 42 31.74 -4.25 5.43
CA SER A 42 31.54 -4.41 6.88
C SER A 42 31.55 -5.88 7.31
N GLU A 43 31.15 -6.79 6.41
CA GLU A 43 31.32 -8.25 6.55
C GLU A 43 32.77 -8.72 6.40
N GLY A 44 33.71 -7.83 6.12
CA GLY A 44 35.14 -8.12 5.98
C GLY A 44 35.56 -8.59 4.58
N ASN A 45 34.71 -8.40 3.56
CA ASN A 45 35.10 -8.68 2.18
C ASN A 45 36.07 -7.61 1.67
N ASP A 46 37.00 -8.03 0.83
CA ASP A 46 37.90 -7.12 0.13
C ASP A 46 37.11 -6.16 -0.81
N PRO A 47 37.50 -4.88 -0.93
CA PRO A 47 36.86 -3.90 -1.80
C PRO A 47 36.61 -4.35 -3.25
N ASP A 48 37.50 -5.14 -3.84
CA ASP A 48 37.33 -5.60 -5.23
C ASP A 48 36.40 -6.82 -5.32
N VAL A 49 36.41 -7.67 -4.29
CA VAL A 49 35.48 -8.81 -4.18
C VAL A 49 34.06 -8.32 -3.92
N ALA A 50 33.89 -7.34 -3.03
CA ALA A 50 32.61 -6.70 -2.75
C ALA A 50 32.03 -6.06 -4.01
N TYR A 51 32.84 -5.32 -4.78
CA TYR A 51 32.41 -4.73 -6.04
C TYR A 51 31.95 -5.80 -7.05
N LYS A 52 32.75 -6.86 -7.24
CA LYS A 52 32.42 -7.94 -8.17
C LYS A 52 31.11 -8.63 -7.78
N LYS A 53 30.87 -8.86 -6.49
CA LYS A 53 29.66 -9.50 -5.96
C LYS A 53 28.41 -8.64 -6.15
N VAL A 54 28.54 -7.32 -5.98
CA VAL A 54 27.46 -6.35 -6.26
C VAL A 54 27.11 -6.32 -7.74
N VAL A 55 28.12 -6.19 -8.62
CA VAL A 55 27.91 -6.14 -10.08
C VAL A 55 27.36 -7.46 -10.63
N SER A 56 27.87 -8.61 -10.17
CA SER A 56 27.34 -9.91 -10.58
C SER A 56 25.91 -10.16 -10.11
N GLY A 57 25.50 -9.53 -9.00
CA GLY A 57 24.14 -9.65 -8.47
C GLY A 57 23.10 -8.86 -9.27
N ILE A 58 23.52 -7.88 -10.07
CA ILE A 58 22.66 -7.16 -11.00
C ILE A 58 22.33 -8.07 -12.18
N GLY A 59 23.32 -8.78 -12.73
CA GLY A 59 23.14 -9.70 -13.88
C GLY A 59 22.95 -8.96 -15.20
N ASP A 60 22.52 -9.66 -16.26
CA ASP A 60 22.29 -9.19 -17.65
C ASP A 60 21.15 -8.15 -17.78
N VAL A 61 21.16 -7.13 -16.94
CA VAL A 61 20.19 -6.04 -16.94
C VAL A 61 20.46 -5.08 -18.10
N ASP A 62 21.69 -5.07 -18.63
CA ASP A 62 22.07 -4.35 -19.85
C ASP A 62 21.19 -4.80 -21.04
N GLU A 63 21.09 -6.13 -21.26
CA GLU A 63 20.25 -6.69 -22.33
C GLU A 63 18.74 -6.46 -22.08
N LEU A 64 18.29 -6.52 -20.82
CA LEU A 64 16.87 -6.35 -20.46
C LEU A 64 16.41 -4.88 -20.44
N ILE A 65 17.28 -3.93 -20.09
CA ILE A 65 17.02 -2.48 -20.14
C ILE A 65 16.91 -2.02 -21.59
N HIS A 66 17.81 -2.48 -22.46
CA HIS A 66 17.76 -2.16 -23.89
C HIS A 66 16.51 -2.74 -24.60
N LEU A 67 15.96 -3.86 -24.11
CA LEU A 67 14.71 -4.45 -24.62
C LEU A 67 13.44 -3.79 -24.04
N SER A 68 13.54 -3.03 -22.95
CA SER A 68 12.40 -2.57 -22.16
C SER A 68 12.39 -1.06 -21.99
N SER A 69 11.83 -0.33 -22.96
CA SER A 69 11.68 1.14 -22.88
C SER A 69 10.64 1.62 -21.84
N THR A 70 10.22 0.77 -20.88
CA THR A 70 9.16 1.05 -19.91
C THR A 70 9.70 0.99 -18.48
N GLU A 71 9.63 2.13 -17.78
CA GLU A 71 10.10 2.39 -16.42
C GLU A 71 9.78 1.28 -15.39
N ASN A 72 8.56 0.74 -15.42
CA ASN A 72 8.11 -0.27 -14.45
C ASN A 72 8.87 -1.60 -14.57
N THR A 73 9.31 -1.97 -15.78
CA THR A 73 10.03 -3.23 -16.00
C THR A 73 11.47 -3.12 -15.50
N ILE A 74 12.08 -1.93 -15.62
CA ILE A 74 13.46 -1.67 -15.15
C ILE A 74 13.49 -1.70 -13.62
N LYS A 75 12.57 -0.98 -12.96
CA LYS A 75 12.45 -0.99 -11.48
C LYS A 75 12.22 -2.40 -10.95
N GLN A 76 11.26 -3.13 -11.53
CA GLN A 76 10.92 -4.48 -11.07
C GLN A 76 12.08 -5.47 -11.28
N THR A 77 12.79 -5.43 -12.42
CA THR A 77 13.90 -6.36 -12.70
C THR A 77 15.09 -6.11 -11.79
N VAL A 78 15.45 -4.85 -11.58
CA VAL A 78 16.58 -4.45 -10.74
C VAL A 78 16.28 -4.73 -9.27
N GLU A 79 15.06 -4.44 -8.81
CA GLU A 79 14.64 -4.70 -7.43
C GLU A 79 14.58 -6.22 -7.14
N ILE A 80 14.03 -7.03 -8.07
CA ILE A 80 13.99 -8.50 -7.95
C ILE A 80 15.41 -9.09 -7.84
N ASN A 81 16.35 -8.61 -8.65
CA ASN A 81 17.73 -9.13 -8.64
C ASN A 81 18.53 -8.65 -7.41
N ILE A 82 18.31 -7.42 -6.92
CA ILE A 82 18.99 -6.92 -5.72
C ILE A 82 18.45 -7.56 -4.43
N HIS A 83 17.15 -7.86 -4.36
CA HIS A 83 16.51 -8.56 -3.23
C HIS A 83 16.59 -10.10 -3.32
N GLY A 84 17.24 -10.63 -4.34
CA GLY A 84 17.40 -12.06 -4.55
C GLY A 84 18.28 -12.74 -3.48
N GLN A 85 17.62 -13.56 -2.66
CA GLN A 85 18.11 -14.74 -1.94
C GLN A 85 18.75 -14.53 -0.55
N THR A 86 17.95 -14.69 0.51
CA THR A 86 17.84 -16.00 1.24
C THR A 86 17.22 -15.85 2.64
N SER A 87 17.24 -14.66 3.26
CA SER A 87 16.88 -14.51 4.69
C SER A 87 15.44 -14.08 4.98
N ASP A 88 14.82 -13.26 4.12
CA ASP A 88 13.51 -12.65 4.45
C ASP A 88 12.32 -13.55 4.12
N ASN A 89 12.40 -14.37 3.07
CA ASN A 89 11.34 -15.32 2.71
C ASN A 89 11.13 -16.38 3.79
N MET A 90 12.21 -16.77 4.49
CA MET A 90 12.15 -17.78 5.56
C MET A 90 11.52 -17.22 6.85
N LYS A 91 11.78 -15.94 7.17
CA LYS A 91 11.15 -15.26 8.31
C LYS A 91 9.65 -14.99 8.08
N LYS A 92 9.25 -14.63 6.84
CA LYS A 92 7.83 -14.47 6.46
C LYS A 92 7.05 -15.79 6.58
N GLY A 93 7.63 -16.86 6.04
CA GLY A 93 7.03 -18.20 6.14
C GLY A 93 6.91 -18.69 7.59
N THR A 94 7.93 -18.41 8.43
CA THR A 94 7.90 -18.74 9.86
C THR A 94 6.79 -18.01 10.60
N ALA A 95 6.57 -16.71 10.33
CA ALA A 95 5.51 -15.95 10.97
C ALA A 95 4.11 -16.47 10.59
N ILE A 96 3.89 -16.79 9.31
CA ILE A 96 2.61 -17.34 8.81
C ILE A 96 2.32 -18.71 9.44
N PHE A 97 3.34 -19.58 9.50
CA PHE A 97 3.22 -20.88 10.16
C PHE A 97 2.85 -20.72 11.65
N LEU A 98 3.49 -19.77 12.35
CA LEU A 98 3.21 -19.51 13.77
C LEU A 98 1.76 -19.08 14.02
N PHE A 99 1.16 -18.29 13.11
CA PHE A 99 -0.25 -17.92 13.19
C PHE A 99 -1.20 -19.10 12.97
N ILE A 100 -0.91 -19.96 11.98
CA ILE A 100 -1.72 -21.15 11.71
C ILE A 100 -1.65 -22.12 12.90
N THR A 101 -0.47 -22.28 13.50
CA THR A 101 -0.24 -23.18 14.64
C THR A 101 -0.75 -22.61 15.97
N ALA A 102 -1.00 -21.29 16.08
CA ALA A 102 -1.45 -20.65 17.32
C ALA A 102 -2.81 -21.16 17.84
N VAL A 103 -3.60 -21.82 17.00
CA VAL A 103 -4.90 -22.41 17.38
C VAL A 103 -4.72 -23.75 18.13
N ILE A 104 -3.61 -24.46 17.90
CA ILE A 104 -3.37 -25.80 18.45
C ILE A 104 -3.29 -25.81 19.98
N PRO A 105 -2.60 -24.89 20.66
CA PRO A 105 -2.59 -24.83 22.12
C PRO A 105 -3.97 -24.64 22.74
N VAL A 106 -4.87 -23.88 22.10
CA VAL A 106 -6.23 -23.65 22.62
C VAL A 106 -7.06 -24.94 22.58
N ILE A 107 -6.93 -25.71 21.50
CA ILE A 107 -7.64 -26.98 21.32
C ILE A 107 -7.09 -28.03 22.31
N LEU A 108 -5.76 -28.20 22.37
CA LEU A 108 -5.14 -29.20 23.24
C LEU A 108 -5.40 -28.92 24.72
N PHE A 109 -5.12 -27.70 25.20
CA PHE A 109 -5.31 -27.38 26.62
C PHE A 109 -6.77 -27.20 27.03
N GLY A 110 -7.67 -27.00 26.07
CA GLY A 110 -9.12 -26.98 26.28
C GLY A 110 -9.71 -28.37 26.58
N GLU A 111 -9.15 -29.44 26.01
CA GLU A 111 -9.65 -30.82 26.22
C GLU A 111 -9.13 -31.49 27.50
N PHE A 112 -7.97 -31.09 28.02
CA PHE A 112 -7.38 -31.73 29.20
C PHE A 112 -8.06 -31.39 30.53
N ALA A 113 -8.33 -30.10 30.80
CA ALA A 113 -9.17 -29.65 31.93
C ALA A 113 -9.53 -28.17 31.77
N GLU A 114 -10.72 -27.75 32.20
CA GLU A 114 -11.18 -26.35 32.11
C GLU A 114 -10.20 -25.36 32.78
N LYS A 115 -9.48 -25.79 33.82
CA LYS A 115 -8.46 -24.98 34.50
C LYS A 115 -7.26 -24.64 33.61
N TYR A 116 -6.97 -25.45 32.58
CA TYR A 116 -5.86 -25.23 31.65
C TYR A 116 -6.25 -24.45 30.39
N ALA A 117 -7.55 -24.24 30.15
CA ALA A 117 -8.04 -23.46 29.01
C ALA A 117 -7.46 -22.02 29.01
N VAL A 118 -7.33 -21.40 30.19
CA VAL A 118 -6.72 -20.07 30.35
C VAL A 118 -5.25 -20.06 29.91
N PHE A 119 -4.51 -21.15 30.17
CA PHE A 119 -3.12 -21.28 29.73
C PHE A 119 -3.03 -21.46 28.20
N GLY A 120 -3.94 -22.22 27.58
CA GLY A 120 -4.01 -22.35 26.13
C GLY A 120 -4.23 -21.01 25.42
N VAL A 121 -5.15 -20.19 25.94
CA VAL A 121 -5.43 -18.85 25.42
C VAL A 121 -4.23 -17.91 25.63
N ALA A 122 -3.56 -17.95 26.79
CA ALA A 122 -2.37 -17.14 27.04
C ALA A 122 -1.20 -17.47 26.09
N ILE A 123 -0.99 -18.75 25.79
CA ILE A 123 0.03 -19.22 24.84
C ILE A 123 -0.29 -18.75 23.42
N MET A 124 -1.57 -18.82 23.00
CA MET A 124 -2.01 -18.32 21.69
C MET A 124 -1.66 -16.84 21.50
N PHE A 125 -1.99 -15.98 22.47
CA PHE A 125 -1.67 -14.54 22.37
C PHE A 125 -0.16 -14.28 22.33
N THR A 126 0.62 -15.06 23.08
CA THR A 126 2.09 -14.96 23.07
C THR A 126 2.66 -15.33 21.70
N MET A 127 2.17 -16.41 21.09
CA MET A 127 2.58 -16.82 19.73
C MET A 127 2.18 -15.77 18.68
N ILE A 128 0.99 -15.20 18.78
CA ILE A 128 0.54 -14.12 17.88
C ILE A 128 1.45 -12.90 18.01
N ALA A 129 1.81 -12.49 19.23
CA ALA A 129 2.70 -11.35 19.46
C ALA A 129 4.09 -11.57 18.83
N ILE A 130 4.65 -12.77 18.95
CA ILE A 130 5.94 -13.13 18.31
C ILE A 130 5.80 -13.12 16.78
N GLY A 131 4.71 -13.66 16.23
CA GLY A 131 4.44 -13.65 14.79
C GLY A 131 4.34 -12.23 14.22
N VAL A 132 3.65 -11.33 14.92
CA VAL A 132 3.54 -9.91 14.54
C VAL A 132 4.91 -9.23 14.63
N MET A 133 5.67 -9.46 15.70
CA MET A 133 7.01 -8.89 15.86
C MET A 133 7.97 -9.31 14.74
N LEU A 134 7.90 -10.59 14.32
CA LEU A 134 8.67 -11.08 13.17
C LEU A 134 8.22 -10.44 11.86
N LEU A 135 6.92 -10.30 11.60
CA LEU A 135 6.42 -9.62 10.40
C LEU A 135 6.83 -8.15 10.35
N VAL A 136 6.71 -7.43 11.46
CA VAL A 136 7.08 -6.01 11.55
C VAL A 136 8.60 -5.85 11.36
N SER A 137 9.41 -6.78 11.87
CA SER A 137 10.87 -6.76 11.69
C SER A 137 11.32 -6.99 10.25
N ILE A 138 10.50 -7.65 9.42
CA ILE A 138 10.75 -7.87 7.98
C ILE A 138 10.09 -6.77 7.14
N SER A 139 9.06 -6.13 7.67
CA SER A 139 8.41 -5.00 7.04
C SER A 139 9.35 -3.81 7.21
N LYS A 140 10.20 -3.54 6.21
CA LYS A 140 10.67 -2.17 6.00
C LYS A 140 9.42 -1.28 6.04
N PRO A 141 9.49 -0.07 6.64
CA PRO A 141 8.39 0.86 6.55
C PRO A 141 8.01 0.89 5.08
N THR A 142 6.77 0.53 4.78
CA THR A 142 6.23 0.75 3.45
C THR A 142 6.31 2.26 3.28
N GLU A 143 7.44 2.74 2.74
CA GLU A 143 7.37 3.81 1.78
C GLU A 143 6.36 3.28 0.80
N GLU A 144 5.14 3.80 0.94
CA GLU A 144 4.09 3.65 -0.04
C GLU A 144 4.80 3.82 -1.37
N GLN A 145 4.97 2.71 -2.10
CA GLN A 145 5.30 2.82 -3.49
C GLN A 145 4.38 3.89 -4.02
N PRO A 146 4.91 4.89 -4.74
CA PRO A 146 4.08 5.88 -5.35
C PRO A 146 3.23 5.09 -6.35
N THR A 147 2.05 4.66 -5.90
CA THR A 147 0.85 4.68 -6.72
C THR A 147 0.96 5.98 -7.49
N PRO A 148 0.72 6.01 -8.81
CA PRO A 148 0.81 7.22 -9.62
C PRO A 148 -0.21 8.25 -9.11
N LYS A 149 0.15 8.88 -7.99
CA LYS A 149 -0.56 9.88 -7.23
C LYS A 149 0.11 11.14 -7.73
N SER A 150 -0.50 11.64 -8.79
CA SER A 150 -0.82 13.04 -8.93
C SER A 150 -0.09 13.97 -7.99
N VAL A 151 0.83 14.76 -8.54
CA VAL A 151 1.41 15.97 -7.96
C VAL A 151 1.80 15.83 -6.48
N ALA A 152 3.03 15.37 -6.25
CA ALA A 152 3.79 15.38 -4.99
C ALA A 152 3.00 15.82 -3.73
N GLU A 153 2.35 14.88 -3.06
CA GLU A 153 1.77 15.13 -1.74
C GLU A 153 2.87 15.50 -0.74
N THR A 154 2.88 16.75 -0.29
CA THR A 154 3.84 17.19 0.74
C THR A 154 3.66 16.38 2.04
N PRO A 155 4.74 16.14 2.82
CA PRO A 155 4.64 15.43 4.10
C PRO A 155 3.67 16.09 5.09
N LYS A 156 3.41 17.40 4.91
CA LYS A 156 2.44 18.16 5.70
C LYS A 156 0.99 17.85 5.33
N SER A 157 0.65 17.76 4.04
CA SER A 157 -0.73 17.43 3.59
C SER A 157 -1.12 15.99 3.95
N LYS A 158 -0.17 15.05 3.87
CA LYS A 158 -0.37 13.67 4.33
C LYS A 158 -0.72 13.59 5.81
N ARG A 159 0.08 14.23 6.67
CA ARG A 159 -0.19 14.29 8.12
C ARG A 159 -1.56 14.88 8.45
N ILE A 160 -2.00 15.91 7.70
CA ILE A 160 -3.31 16.52 7.88
C ILE A 160 -4.42 15.53 7.50
N ARG A 161 -4.30 14.84 6.37
CA ARG A 161 -5.24 13.79 5.95
C ARG A 161 -5.36 12.69 7.02
N ASP A 162 -4.24 12.17 7.49
CA ASP A 162 -4.20 11.10 8.48
C ASP A 162 -4.86 11.53 9.81
N SER A 163 -4.61 12.77 10.22
CA SER A 163 -5.24 13.35 11.41
C SER A 163 -6.75 13.48 11.25
N ILE A 164 -7.24 13.91 10.08
CA ILE A 164 -8.67 14.01 9.79
C ILE A 164 -9.34 12.63 9.82
N HIS A 165 -8.68 11.62 9.23
CA HIS A 165 -9.17 10.24 9.28
C HIS A 165 -9.29 9.75 10.72
N ALA A 166 -8.24 9.95 11.54
CA ALA A 166 -8.27 9.57 12.94
C ALA A 166 -9.42 10.25 13.70
N ILE A 167 -9.65 11.54 13.48
CA ILE A 167 -10.75 12.29 14.12
C ILE A 167 -12.11 11.72 13.70
N ILE A 168 -12.32 11.47 12.40
CA ILE A 168 -13.60 10.93 11.89
C ILE A 168 -13.87 9.55 12.50
N TRP A 169 -12.89 8.66 12.53
CA TRP A 169 -13.05 7.31 13.07
C TRP A 169 -13.22 7.28 14.58
N ILE A 170 -12.50 8.13 15.34
CA ILE A 170 -12.69 8.26 16.79
C ILE A 170 -14.08 8.82 17.08
N GLY A 171 -14.51 9.86 16.36
CA GLY A 171 -15.84 10.45 16.49
C GLY A 171 -16.95 9.45 16.15
N ALA A 172 -16.80 8.70 15.06
CA ALA A 172 -17.71 7.63 14.68
C ALA A 172 -17.76 6.53 15.74
N THR A 173 -16.63 6.13 16.31
CA THR A 173 -16.58 5.09 17.36
C THR A 173 -17.27 5.57 18.64
N LEU A 174 -17.02 6.80 19.06
CA LEU A 174 -17.66 7.38 20.25
C LEU A 174 -19.17 7.49 20.05
N LEU A 175 -19.61 8.02 18.91
CA LEU A 175 -21.02 8.16 18.57
C LEU A 175 -21.69 6.79 18.39
N PHE A 176 -20.95 5.79 17.88
CA PHE A 176 -21.40 4.41 17.83
C PHE A 176 -21.68 3.87 19.23
N PHE A 177 -20.77 4.00 20.19
CA PHE A 177 -21.01 3.51 21.56
C PHE A 177 -22.21 4.18 22.22
N VAL A 178 -22.39 5.50 22.03
CA VAL A 178 -23.53 6.26 22.59
C VAL A 178 -24.86 5.80 21.98
N LEU A 179 -24.92 5.63 20.65
CA LEU A 179 -26.16 5.23 19.96
C LEU A 179 -26.44 3.72 20.03
N SER A 180 -25.41 2.90 20.10
CA SER A 180 -25.50 1.44 20.08
C SER A 180 -26.20 0.89 21.32
N MET A 181 -26.13 1.59 22.47
CA MET A 181 -26.86 1.20 23.68
C MET A 181 -28.39 1.10 23.47
N ASN A 182 -28.96 1.82 22.51
CA ASN A 182 -30.41 1.86 22.30
C ASN A 182 -30.89 1.07 21.05
N ARG A 183 -30.01 0.83 20.05
CA ARG A 183 -30.37 0.17 18.77
C ARG A 183 -29.18 -0.54 18.10
N ILE A 184 -28.79 -1.71 18.59
CA ILE A 184 -27.66 -2.53 18.06
C ILE A 184 -27.81 -2.89 16.56
N ARG A 185 -29.05 -3.06 16.06
CA ARG A 185 -29.32 -3.46 14.66
C ARG A 185 -29.00 -2.38 13.62
N MET A 186 -29.02 -1.10 14.00
CA MET A 186 -28.78 0.02 13.08
C MET A 186 -27.45 0.73 13.34
N SER A 187 -26.81 0.52 14.50
CA SER A 187 -25.62 1.28 14.89
C SER A 187 -24.42 1.05 13.96
N TRP A 188 -24.28 -0.14 13.37
CA TRP A 188 -23.19 -0.42 12.44
C TRP A 188 -23.28 0.38 11.12
N THR A 189 -24.47 0.90 10.73
CA THR A 189 -24.63 1.80 9.56
C THR A 189 -23.85 3.11 9.72
N LEU A 190 -23.55 3.48 10.96
CA LEU A 190 -22.75 4.66 11.27
C LEU A 190 -21.34 4.57 10.66
N PHE A 191 -20.75 3.39 10.59
CA PHE A 191 -19.43 3.22 9.99
C PHE A 191 -19.44 3.43 8.48
N ILE A 192 -20.55 3.11 7.81
CA ILE A 192 -20.71 3.43 6.38
C ILE A 192 -20.79 4.94 6.19
N VAL A 193 -21.55 5.62 7.04
CA VAL A 193 -21.63 7.09 7.01
C VAL A 193 -20.27 7.72 7.31
N ALA A 194 -19.54 7.21 8.30
CA ALA A 194 -18.18 7.66 8.62
C ALA A 194 -17.22 7.47 7.44
N TYR A 195 -17.30 6.32 6.76
CA TYR A 195 -16.53 6.06 5.55
C TYR A 195 -16.87 7.06 4.42
N LEU A 196 -18.15 7.35 4.19
CA LEU A 196 -18.55 8.39 3.24
C LEU A 196 -18.01 9.77 3.60
N VAL A 197 -18.01 10.12 4.89
CA VAL A 197 -17.45 11.38 5.38
C VAL A 197 -15.93 11.43 5.17
N THR A 198 -15.19 10.33 5.35
CA THR A 198 -13.75 10.28 5.02
C THR A 198 -13.50 10.54 3.53
N GLN A 199 -14.30 9.95 2.64
CA GLN A 199 -14.14 10.13 1.20
C GLN A 199 -14.50 11.55 0.74
N LEU A 200 -15.52 12.16 1.36
CA LEU A 200 -15.84 13.59 1.16
C LEU A 200 -14.69 14.48 1.64
N ALA A 201 -14.09 14.17 2.79
CA ALA A 201 -12.96 14.93 3.31
C ALA A 201 -11.75 14.85 2.37
N ASP A 202 -11.45 13.66 1.83
CA ASP A 202 -10.39 13.51 0.83
C ASP A 202 -10.64 14.31 -0.44
N LEU A 203 -11.88 14.32 -0.94
CA LEU A 203 -12.25 15.12 -2.11
C LEU A 203 -12.15 16.64 -1.83
N LEU A 204 -12.53 17.08 -0.63
CA LEU A 204 -12.37 18.48 -0.22
C LEU A 204 -10.91 18.89 -0.06
N LEU A 205 -10.09 18.04 0.55
CA LEU A 205 -8.65 18.27 0.66
C LEU A 205 -7.98 18.29 -0.71
N TYR A 206 -8.39 17.39 -1.61
CA TYR A 206 -7.96 17.39 -2.99
C TYR A 206 -8.35 18.70 -3.68
N TYR A 207 -9.59 19.17 -3.54
CA TYR A 207 -10.03 20.45 -4.10
C TYR A 207 -9.27 21.66 -3.54
N GLN A 208 -8.98 21.68 -2.24
CA GLN A 208 -8.14 22.72 -1.64
C GLN A 208 -6.71 22.70 -2.18
N HIS A 209 -6.16 21.50 -2.40
CA HIS A 209 -4.86 21.33 -3.01
C HIS A 209 -4.85 21.83 -4.47
N LEU A 210 -5.86 21.47 -5.25
CA LEU A 210 -6.07 21.98 -6.62
C LEU A 210 -6.09 23.52 -6.67
N ASN A 211 -6.88 24.16 -5.81
CA ASN A 211 -6.96 25.63 -5.74
C ASN A 211 -5.61 26.27 -5.34
N THR A 212 -4.79 25.56 -4.57
CA THR A 212 -3.43 26.02 -4.24
C THR A 212 -2.49 25.92 -5.44
N LEU A 213 -2.61 24.86 -6.24
CA LEU A 213 -1.82 24.65 -7.46
C LEU A 213 -2.21 25.63 -8.58
N GLU A 214 -3.51 25.91 -8.73
CA GLU A 214 -4.04 26.89 -9.68
C GLU A 214 -3.49 28.29 -9.39
N LYS A 215 -3.42 28.71 -8.11
CA LYS A 215 -2.78 29.97 -7.69
C LYS A 215 -1.29 30.03 -7.99
N ASN A 216 -0.63 28.87 -8.10
CA ASN A 216 0.79 28.76 -8.41
C ASN A 216 1.04 28.60 -9.92
N GLY A 217 0.01 28.67 -10.77
CA GLY A 217 0.13 28.57 -12.23
C GLY A 217 0.41 27.16 -12.76
N ILE A 218 0.24 26.12 -11.93
CA ILE A 218 0.49 24.72 -12.31
C ILE A 218 -0.83 24.10 -12.79
N THR A 219 -0.91 23.74 -14.08
CA THR A 219 -2.07 23.04 -14.63
C THR A 219 -1.98 21.54 -14.33
N LEU A 220 -2.98 20.98 -13.65
CA LEU A 220 -3.03 19.54 -13.41
C LEU A 220 -3.46 18.78 -14.66
N THR A 221 -2.97 17.54 -14.76
CA THR A 221 -3.36 16.63 -15.83
C THR A 221 -4.81 16.15 -15.60
N THR A 222 -5.63 16.15 -16.66
CA THR A 222 -7.05 15.73 -16.63
C THR A 222 -7.25 14.34 -16.00
N ARG A 223 -6.26 13.45 -16.19
CA ARG A 223 -6.24 12.08 -15.68
C ARG A 223 -6.31 12.01 -14.15
N GLU A 224 -5.60 12.90 -13.46
CA GLU A 224 -5.54 12.90 -12.00
C GLU A 224 -6.86 13.35 -11.37
N SER A 225 -7.49 14.37 -11.95
CA SER A 225 -8.81 14.84 -11.54
C SER A 225 -9.88 13.77 -11.77
N ASN A 226 -9.84 13.09 -12.91
CA ASN A 226 -10.80 12.03 -13.21
C ASN A 226 -10.64 10.82 -12.28
N GLN A 227 -9.41 10.46 -11.91
CA GLN A 227 -9.15 9.37 -10.98
C GLN A 227 -9.72 9.64 -9.58
N GLN A 228 -9.59 10.87 -9.07
CA GLN A 228 -10.16 11.24 -7.78
C GLN A 228 -11.69 11.26 -7.81
N ILE A 229 -12.28 11.79 -8.89
CA ILE A 229 -13.73 11.77 -9.10
C ILE A 229 -14.25 10.32 -9.17
N LYS A 230 -13.52 9.44 -9.87
CA LYS A 230 -13.85 8.02 -9.97
C LYS A 230 -13.86 7.34 -8.60
N ASN A 231 -12.81 7.55 -7.80
CA ASN A 231 -12.69 6.97 -6.47
C ASN A 231 -13.86 7.41 -5.59
N PHE A 232 -14.17 8.70 -5.57
CA PHE A 232 -15.30 9.24 -4.81
C PHE A 232 -16.65 8.66 -5.26
N ALA A 233 -16.91 8.67 -6.58
CA ALA A 233 -18.16 8.13 -7.13
C ALA A 233 -18.34 6.65 -6.79
N ASN A 234 -17.28 5.85 -6.90
CA ASN A 234 -17.31 4.44 -6.52
C ASN A 234 -17.59 4.26 -5.03
N SER A 235 -16.93 5.02 -4.16
CA SER A 235 -17.19 4.97 -2.72
C SER A 235 -18.64 5.31 -2.38
N VAL A 236 -19.25 6.30 -3.05
CA VAL A 236 -20.67 6.64 -2.88
C VAL A 236 -21.58 5.50 -3.34
N ILE A 237 -21.34 4.98 -4.54
CA ILE A 237 -22.13 3.89 -5.14
C ILE A 237 -22.11 2.65 -4.23
N TRP A 238 -20.93 2.21 -3.78
CA TRP A 238 -20.81 1.03 -2.91
C TRP A 238 -21.39 1.27 -1.52
N SER A 239 -21.22 2.45 -0.94
CA SER A 239 -21.80 2.78 0.37
C SER A 239 -23.33 2.77 0.32
N LEU A 240 -23.94 3.32 -0.74
CA LEU A 240 -25.38 3.26 -0.96
C LEU A 240 -25.88 1.82 -1.18
N ALA A 241 -25.10 1.01 -1.90
CA ALA A 241 -25.43 -0.41 -2.12
C ALA A 241 -25.50 -1.20 -0.81
N VAL A 242 -24.51 -0.99 0.06
CA VAL A 242 -24.45 -1.61 1.39
C VAL A 242 -25.58 -1.08 2.28
N LEU A 243 -25.82 0.23 2.32
CA LEU A 243 -26.94 0.80 3.07
C LEU A 243 -28.29 0.22 2.60
N SER A 244 -28.50 0.12 1.28
CA SER A 244 -29.70 -0.47 0.69
C SER A 244 -29.85 -1.94 1.05
N PHE A 245 -28.76 -2.72 1.03
CA PHE A 245 -28.76 -4.14 1.38
C PHE A 245 -29.28 -4.37 2.80
N PHE A 246 -28.76 -3.60 3.75
CA PHE A 246 -29.12 -3.78 5.14
C PHE A 246 -30.45 -3.12 5.53
N MET A 247 -30.86 -2.01 4.89
CA MET A 247 -32.18 -1.42 5.11
C MET A 247 -33.31 -2.32 4.60
N MET A 248 -33.12 -3.01 3.47
CA MET A 248 -34.13 -3.93 2.94
C MET A 248 -34.41 -5.11 3.86
N GLY A 249 -33.46 -5.50 4.72
CA GLY A 249 -33.61 -6.59 5.70
C GLY A 249 -33.95 -7.96 5.11
N ASN A 250 -34.00 -8.07 3.78
CA ASN A 250 -34.50 -9.22 3.04
C ASN A 250 -33.37 -9.79 2.19
N TYR A 251 -32.65 -10.75 2.76
CA TYR A 251 -31.44 -11.36 2.18
C TYR A 251 -31.69 -12.02 0.82
N ARG A 252 -32.95 -12.34 0.48
CA ARG A 252 -33.32 -12.97 -0.79
C ARG A 252 -33.10 -12.07 -2.01
N TYR A 253 -33.25 -10.76 -1.84
CA TYR A 253 -33.13 -9.77 -2.92
C TYR A 253 -32.09 -8.69 -2.64
N GLY A 254 -31.58 -8.60 -1.41
CA GLY A 254 -30.56 -7.60 -1.06
C GLY A 254 -29.35 -7.65 -1.97
N TRP A 255 -28.92 -8.85 -2.41
CA TRP A 255 -27.74 -8.99 -3.28
C TRP A 255 -27.85 -8.24 -4.62
N LEU A 256 -29.07 -7.92 -5.06
CA LEU A 256 -29.32 -7.15 -6.29
C LEU A 256 -28.76 -5.71 -6.18
N SER A 257 -28.65 -5.14 -4.97
CA SER A 257 -28.07 -3.81 -4.78
C SER A 257 -26.61 -3.75 -5.21
N PHE A 258 -25.85 -4.83 -4.99
CA PHE A 258 -24.45 -4.93 -5.40
C PHE A 258 -24.30 -5.07 -6.92
N VAL A 259 -25.23 -5.75 -7.59
CA VAL A 259 -25.24 -5.85 -9.07
C VAL A 259 -25.49 -4.49 -9.69
N VAL A 260 -26.48 -3.75 -9.17
CA VAL A 260 -26.77 -2.38 -9.61
C VAL A 260 -25.56 -1.46 -9.36
N ALA A 261 -24.92 -1.59 -8.20
CA ALA A 261 -23.73 -0.82 -7.86
C ALA A 261 -22.54 -1.12 -8.78
N ALA A 262 -22.31 -2.40 -9.09
CA ALA A 262 -21.27 -2.79 -10.05
C ALA A 262 -21.54 -2.21 -11.45
N GLY A 263 -22.79 -2.23 -11.91
CA GLY A 263 -23.19 -1.60 -13.17
C GLY A 263 -22.93 -0.09 -13.18
N LEU A 264 -23.35 0.62 -12.13
CA LEU A 264 -23.12 2.06 -12.00
C LEU A 264 -21.62 2.41 -11.96
N SER A 265 -20.81 1.62 -11.24
CA SER A 265 -19.34 1.78 -11.17
C SER A 265 -18.67 1.66 -12.55
N GLN A 266 -19.13 0.69 -13.36
CA GLN A 266 -18.65 0.52 -14.73
C GLN A 266 -19.06 1.68 -15.64
N ILE A 267 -20.30 2.18 -15.50
CA ILE A 267 -20.76 3.36 -16.25
C ILE A 267 -19.92 4.59 -15.92
N VAL A 268 -19.65 4.85 -14.63
CA VAL A 268 -18.78 5.96 -14.21
C VAL A 268 -17.38 5.82 -14.82
N THR A 269 -16.81 4.62 -14.78
CA THR A 269 -15.50 4.34 -15.38
C THR A 269 -15.51 4.63 -16.87
N LEU A 270 -16.51 4.13 -17.60
CA LEU A 270 -16.66 4.33 -19.03
C LEU A 270 -16.79 5.82 -19.40
N VAL A 271 -17.63 6.57 -18.68
CA VAL A 271 -17.84 8.00 -18.92
C VAL A 271 -16.57 8.80 -18.70
N LEU A 272 -15.80 8.48 -17.65
CA LEU A 272 -14.54 9.17 -17.38
C LEU A 272 -13.45 8.81 -18.39
N THR A 273 -13.36 7.55 -18.82
CA THR A 273 -12.43 7.14 -19.88
C THR A 273 -12.76 7.83 -21.21
N LEU A 274 -14.05 7.92 -21.58
CA LEU A 274 -14.48 8.65 -22.78
C LEU A 274 -14.19 10.15 -22.69
N ARG A 275 -14.25 10.74 -21.49
CA ARG A 275 -13.90 12.15 -21.27
C ARG A 275 -12.39 12.39 -21.44
N GLU A 276 -11.56 11.43 -21.06
CA GLU A 276 -10.10 11.51 -21.24
C GLU A 276 -9.69 11.43 -22.71
N GLU A 277 -10.38 10.63 -23.53
CA GLU A 277 -10.10 10.54 -24.97
C GLU A 277 -10.47 11.81 -25.76
N GLN A 278 -11.27 12.71 -25.17
CA GLN A 278 -11.76 13.94 -25.82
C GLN A 278 -10.99 15.20 -25.39
N SER A 279 -10.10 15.14 -24.40
CA SER A 279 -9.31 16.29 -23.89
C SER A 279 -7.87 16.25 -24.36
#